data_AF-A0A9J6GKH2-F1
#
_entry.id   AF-A0A9J6GKH2-F1
#
_cell.length_a   1.000
_cell.length_b   1.000
_cell.length_c   1.000
_cell.angle_alpha   90.00
_cell.angle_beta   90.00
_cell.angle_gamma   90.00
#
_symmetry.space_group_name_H-M   'P 1'
#
loop_
_entity.id
_entity.type
_entity.pdbx_description
1 polymer ?
#
loop_
_entity_poly.entity_id
_entity_poly.type
_entity_poly.pdbx_seq_one_letter_code
_entity_poly.pdbx_strand_id
1 'polypeptide(L)'
;MVKDLFAHVRCGKCGLAAPDLRKADRQYGLAVKLEVTCSVCEHRVERFSSPRTEGSGNITPFEVNMRALKSIQSIGKGVTALSDFCAGMNLSHRGMPRKTFQAHLRKVVQVCEDTATASEADSVRAVKDLYSDLGQPLNNIDVMFDGT
;
A
#
# COMPACT_ATOMS: atom_id res chain seq x y z
N MET A 1 23.84 -1.17 -16.60
CA MET A 1 23.18 -2.35 -16.00
C MET A 1 21.72 -2.54 -16.44
N VAL A 2 20.77 -1.63 -16.19
CA VAL A 2 19.37 -1.83 -16.69
C VAL A 2 19.25 -1.59 -18.19
N LYS A 3 19.98 -0.62 -18.75
CA LYS A 3 19.98 -0.34 -20.21
C LYS A 3 20.43 -1.55 -21.03
N ASP A 4 21.42 -2.29 -20.54
CA ASP A 4 21.96 -3.47 -21.21
C ASP A 4 20.92 -4.60 -21.28
N LEU A 5 20.05 -4.70 -20.26
CA LEU A 5 18.93 -5.65 -20.24
C LEU A 5 17.90 -5.33 -21.34
N PHE A 6 17.67 -4.05 -21.62
CA PHE A 6 16.70 -3.59 -22.62
C PHE A 6 17.25 -3.58 -24.05
N ALA A 7 18.57 -3.70 -24.24
CA ALA A 7 19.20 -3.74 -25.55
C ALA A 7 18.69 -4.90 -26.43
N HIS A 8 18.28 -6.00 -25.80
CA HIS A 8 17.77 -7.20 -26.48
C HIS A 8 16.24 -7.25 -26.59
N VAL A 9 15.54 -6.28 -25.98
CA VAL A 9 14.07 -6.20 -26.04
C VAL A 9 13.66 -5.63 -27.40
N ARG A 10 12.66 -6.23 -28.03
CA ARG A 10 12.08 -5.74 -29.30
C ARG A 10 10.87 -4.84 -29.03
N CYS A 11 10.72 -3.80 -29.83
CA CYS A 11 9.53 -2.96 -29.80
C CYS A 11 8.30 -3.77 -30.23
N GLY A 12 7.24 -3.73 -29.42
CA GLY A 12 5.98 -4.41 -29.73
C GLY A 12 5.21 -3.83 -30.94
N LYS A 13 5.61 -2.66 -31.46
CA LYS A 13 4.98 -2.02 -32.63
C LYS A 13 5.75 -2.26 -33.93
N CYS A 14 7.06 -2.02 -33.96
CA CYS A 14 7.88 -2.14 -35.18
C CYS A 14 8.79 -3.39 -35.21
N GLY A 15 8.89 -4.15 -34.12
CA GLY A 15 9.71 -5.37 -34.03
C GLY A 15 11.22 -5.15 -33.95
N LEU A 16 11.70 -3.91 -34.05
CA LEU A 16 13.12 -3.55 -33.98
C LEU A 16 13.61 -3.45 -32.51
N ALA A 17 14.90 -3.68 -32.31
CA ALA A 17 15.53 -3.74 -30.98
C ALA A 17 15.74 -2.36 -30.34
N ALA A 18 16.10 -2.39 -29.05
CA ALA A 18 16.59 -1.26 -28.24
C ALA A 18 15.57 -0.15 -27.89
N PRO A 19 14.46 -0.48 -27.20
CA PRO A 19 13.69 0.53 -26.49
C PRO A 19 14.48 1.09 -25.29
N ASP A 20 14.48 2.41 -25.13
CA ASP A 20 15.05 3.10 -23.96
C ASP A 20 14.06 3.03 -22.79
N LEU A 21 14.55 2.69 -21.61
CA LEU A 21 13.78 2.72 -20.37
C LEU A 21 14.21 3.93 -19.55
N ARG A 22 13.24 4.80 -19.26
CA ARG A 22 13.44 5.95 -18.37
C ARG A 22 12.44 5.94 -17.23
N LYS A 23 12.89 6.45 -16.08
CA LYS A 23 12.00 6.86 -14.99
C LYS A 23 11.46 8.24 -15.36
N ALA A 24 10.14 8.40 -15.39
CA ALA A 24 9.52 9.70 -15.58
C ALA A 24 9.64 10.56 -14.31
N ASP A 25 9.58 11.88 -14.47
CA ASP A 25 9.76 12.85 -13.36
C ASP A 25 8.72 12.71 -12.25
N ARG A 26 7.53 12.21 -12.60
CA ARG A 26 6.41 12.10 -11.66
C ARG A 26 6.52 10.84 -10.80
N GLN A 27 6.63 11.04 -9.50
CA GLN A 27 6.68 9.99 -8.48
C GLN A 27 5.63 10.25 -7.39
N TYR A 28 4.97 9.18 -6.92
CA TYR A 28 3.95 9.22 -5.87
C TYR A 28 4.33 8.33 -4.69
N GLY A 29 5.02 8.92 -3.72
CA GLY A 29 5.64 8.13 -2.65
C GLY A 29 6.69 7.20 -3.23
N LEU A 30 6.50 5.89 -3.08
CA LEU A 30 7.39 4.86 -3.63
C LEU A 30 7.00 4.38 -5.04
N ALA A 31 5.82 4.76 -5.54
CA ALA A 31 5.41 4.43 -6.89
C ALA A 31 6.05 5.40 -7.89
N VAL A 32 6.86 4.87 -8.80
CA VAL A 32 7.51 5.62 -9.88
C VAL A 32 6.84 5.31 -11.20
N LYS A 33 6.70 6.30 -12.07
CA LYS A 33 6.23 6.06 -13.43
C LYS A 33 7.43 5.70 -14.32
N LEU A 34 7.35 4.54 -14.94
CA LEU A 34 8.33 4.03 -15.90
C LEU A 34 7.81 4.26 -17.31
N GLU A 35 8.72 4.64 -18.18
CA GLU A 35 8.44 4.86 -19.58
C GLU A 35 9.44 4.09 -20.44
N VAL A 36 8.88 3.34 -21.39
CA VAL A 36 9.62 2.61 -22.40
C VAL A 36 9.35 3.27 -23.74
N THR A 37 10.40 3.71 -24.42
CA THR A 37 10.30 4.43 -25.70
C THR A 37 11.17 3.76 -26.76
N CYS A 38 10.57 3.41 -27.90
CA CYS A 38 11.31 2.88 -29.03
C CYS A 38 12.16 3.99 -29.67
N SER A 39 13.45 3.74 -29.83
CA SER A 39 14.39 4.66 -30.48
C SER A 39 14.16 4.84 -31.99
N VAL A 40 13.46 3.89 -32.63
CA VAL A 40 13.26 3.89 -34.10
C VAL A 40 11.88 4.44 -34.50
N CYS A 41 10.80 3.95 -33.89
CA CYS A 41 9.43 4.32 -34.27
C CYS A 41 8.73 5.23 -33.24
N GLU A 42 9.46 5.67 -32.22
CA GLU A 42 9.01 6.58 -31.17
C GLU A 42 7.79 6.09 -30.37
N HIS A 43 7.43 4.81 -30.51
CA HIS A 43 6.34 4.23 -29.75
C HIS A 43 6.66 4.25 -28.26
N ARG A 44 5.76 4.84 -27.47
CA ARG A 44 5.91 5.06 -26.03
C ARG A 44 4.86 4.28 -25.25
N VAL A 45 5.32 3.55 -24.25
CA VAL A 45 4.46 2.87 -23.26
C VAL A 45 4.84 3.34 -21.88
N GLU A 46 3.84 3.68 -21.08
CA GLU A 46 4.05 4.15 -19.71
C GLU A 46 3.27 3.29 -18.71
N ARG A 47 3.93 2.92 -17.62
CA ARG A 47 3.31 2.18 -16.51
C ARG A 47 3.89 2.61 -15.17
N PHE A 48 3.08 2.57 -14.12
CA PHE A 48 3.60 2.74 -12.76
C PHE A 48 4.29 1.45 -12.29
N SER A 49 5.31 1.59 -11.44
CA SER A 49 6.06 0.47 -10.85
C SER A 49 5.25 -0.40 -9.89
N SER A 50 4.06 0.07 -9.50
CA SER A 50 3.13 -0.63 -8.63
C SER A 50 1.71 -0.33 -9.10
N PRO A 51 0.78 -1.29 -9.04
CA PRO A 51 -0.63 -1.04 -9.30
C PRO A 51 -1.23 -0.15 -8.19
N ARG A 52 -2.37 0.46 -8.50
CA ARG A 52 -3.21 1.08 -7.48
C ARG A 52 -4.00 0.00 -6.75
N THR A 53 -4.30 0.25 -5.48
CA THR A 53 -5.23 -0.59 -4.73
C THR A 53 -6.62 -0.49 -5.34
N GLU A 54 -7.39 -1.57 -5.21
CA GLU A 54 -8.82 -1.55 -5.50
C GLU A 54 -9.56 -0.65 -4.49
N GLY A 55 -10.71 -0.09 -4.88
CA GLY A 55 -11.56 0.71 -4.01
C GLY A 55 -12.38 1.78 -4.72
N SER A 56 -13.41 2.29 -4.03
CA SER A 56 -14.39 3.26 -4.53
C SER A 56 -13.93 4.73 -4.51
N GLY A 57 -12.66 5.00 -4.16
CA GLY A 57 -12.14 6.36 -4.09
C GLY A 57 -11.76 6.92 -5.47
N ASN A 58 -12.02 8.21 -5.70
CA ASN A 58 -11.61 8.93 -6.92
C ASN A 58 -10.10 8.78 -7.25
N ILE A 59 -9.25 8.65 -6.22
CA ILE A 59 -7.83 8.34 -6.35
C ILE A 59 -7.45 7.33 -5.28
N THR A 60 -7.24 6.08 -5.67
CA THR A 60 -6.77 5.02 -4.78
C THR A 60 -5.24 5.05 -4.62
N PRO A 61 -4.70 4.72 -3.44
CA PRO A 61 -3.25 4.65 -3.21
C PRO A 61 -2.58 3.59 -4.09
N PHE A 62 -1.26 3.70 -4.26
CA PHE A 62 -0.48 2.62 -4.85
C PHE A 62 -0.22 1.52 -3.81
N GLU A 63 -0.28 0.26 -4.22
CA GLU A 63 -0.08 -0.88 -3.31
C GLU A 63 1.26 -0.80 -2.58
N VAL A 64 2.34 -0.43 -3.27
CA VAL A 64 3.68 -0.30 -2.67
C VAL A 64 3.70 0.70 -1.50
N ASN A 65 2.89 1.76 -1.57
CA ASN A 65 2.79 2.75 -0.50
C ASN A 65 2.08 2.15 0.71
N MET A 66 0.98 1.43 0.49
CA MET A 66 0.24 0.78 1.58
C MET A 66 1.06 -0.34 2.24
N ARG A 67 1.81 -1.13 1.45
CA ARG A 67 2.72 -2.15 1.97
C ARG A 67 3.83 -1.53 2.80
N ALA A 68 4.48 -0.48 2.30
CA ALA A 68 5.52 0.22 3.05
C ALA A 68 5.02 0.83 4.35
N LEU A 69 3.81 1.42 4.35
CA LEU A 69 3.15 1.87 5.57
C LEU A 69 2.95 0.71 6.55
N LYS A 70 2.32 -0.38 6.11
CA LYS A 70 2.02 -1.55 6.95
C LYS A 70 3.28 -2.16 7.55
N SER A 71 4.33 -2.34 6.74
CA SER A 71 5.61 -2.90 7.19
C SER A 71 6.30 -2.03 8.24
N ILE A 72 6.20 -0.71 8.12
CA ILE A 72 6.81 0.22 9.09
C ILE A 72 5.97 0.29 10.37
N GLN A 73 4.64 0.24 10.26
CA GLN A 73 3.75 0.14 11.42
C GLN A 73 3.94 -1.16 12.19
N SER A 74 4.11 -2.30 11.50
CA SER A 74 4.24 -3.61 12.17
C SER A 74 5.49 -3.72 13.03
N ILE A 75 6.49 -2.84 12.83
CA ILE A 75 7.70 -2.75 13.67
C ILE A 75 7.63 -1.58 14.67
N GLY A 76 6.46 -0.97 14.86
CA GLY A 76 6.26 0.14 15.80
C GLY A 76 6.99 1.43 15.41
N LYS A 77 7.29 1.62 14.12
CA LYS A 77 8.00 2.81 13.62
C LYS A 77 7.08 3.71 12.79
N GLY A 78 7.52 4.95 12.60
CA GLY A 78 6.81 5.98 11.86
C GLY A 78 7.50 6.40 10.56
N VAL A 79 6.99 7.47 9.96
CA VAL A 79 7.46 8.01 8.66
C VAL A 79 8.96 8.31 8.60
N THR A 80 9.59 8.67 9.72
CA THR A 80 11.04 8.92 9.78
C THR A 80 11.82 7.67 9.46
N ALA A 81 11.52 6.55 10.13
CA ALA A 81 12.17 5.27 9.86
C ALA A 81 11.94 4.79 8.42
N LEU A 82 10.75 5.04 7.86
CA LEU A 82 10.49 4.75 6.44
C LEU A 82 11.42 5.56 5.52
N SER A 83 11.60 6.85 5.82
CA SER A 83 12.46 7.74 5.04
C SER A 83 13.92 7.29 5.13
N ASP A 84 14.39 6.96 6.34
CA ASP A 84 15.76 6.47 6.58
C ASP A 84 16.00 5.14 5.85
N PHE A 85 15.04 4.22 5.90
CA PHE A 85 15.09 2.96 5.14
C PHE A 85 15.18 3.22 3.63
N CYS A 86 14.33 4.11 3.09
CA CYS A 86 14.34 4.44 1.67
C CYS A 86 15.63 5.12 1.23
N ALA A 87 16.23 5.95 2.09
CA ALA A 87 17.52 6.59 1.84
C ALA A 87 18.66 5.56 1.85
N GLY A 88 18.70 4.67 2.85
CA GLY A 88 19.70 3.61 2.94
C GLY A 88 19.66 2.61 1.78
N MET A 89 18.46 2.33 1.25
CA MET A 89 18.24 1.44 0.11
C MET A 89 18.35 2.14 -1.26
N ASN A 90 18.63 3.45 -1.29
CA ASN A 90 18.68 4.25 -2.51
C ASN A 90 17.40 4.16 -3.38
N LEU A 91 16.23 4.02 -2.74
CA LEU A 91 14.94 3.90 -3.43
C LEU A 91 14.34 5.28 -3.74
N SER A 92 14.45 6.19 -2.77
CA SER A 92 13.93 7.55 -2.86
C SER A 92 14.56 8.39 -1.75
N HIS A 93 15.16 9.53 -2.10
CA HIS A 93 15.71 10.47 -1.12
C HIS A 93 14.68 11.00 -0.13
N ARG A 94 13.39 11.04 -0.50
CA ARG A 94 12.32 11.60 0.34
C ARG A 94 11.32 10.55 0.83
N GLY A 95 11.53 9.28 0.48
CA GLY A 95 10.58 8.20 0.79
C GLY A 95 9.13 8.56 0.41
N MET A 96 8.21 8.35 1.34
CA MET A 96 6.82 8.81 1.24
C MET A 96 6.65 10.16 1.94
N PRO A 97 6.03 11.17 1.30
CA PRO A 97 5.77 12.45 1.96
C PRO A 97 4.98 12.28 3.25
N ARG A 98 5.37 13.01 4.31
CA ARG A 98 4.72 12.93 5.64
C ARG A 98 3.21 13.10 5.59
N LYS A 99 2.71 14.05 4.79
CA LYS A 99 1.26 14.26 4.60
C LYS A 99 0.57 13.01 4.03
N THR A 100 1.18 12.38 3.03
CA THR A 100 0.67 11.17 2.39
C THR A 100 0.69 9.98 3.36
N PHE A 101 1.80 9.81 4.09
CA PHE A 101 1.93 8.77 5.12
C PHE A 101 0.84 8.90 6.18
N GLN A 102 0.65 10.12 6.72
CA GLN A 102 -0.36 10.37 7.75
C GLN A 102 -1.79 10.19 7.22
N ALA A 103 -2.06 10.56 5.97
CA ALA A 103 -3.36 10.33 5.36
C ALA A 103 -3.67 8.83 5.19
N HIS A 104 -2.67 8.02 4.81
CA HIS A 104 -2.83 6.57 4.73
C HIS A 104 -2.96 5.94 6.11
N LEU A 105 -2.14 6.37 7.07
CA LEU A 105 -2.17 5.90 8.46
C LEU A 105 -3.56 6.08 9.08
N ARG A 106 -4.15 7.27 8.97
CA ARG A 106 -5.49 7.54 9.51
C ARG A 106 -6.56 6.64 8.92
N LYS A 107 -6.48 6.35 7.61
CA LYS A 107 -7.42 5.41 6.97
C LYS A 107 -7.26 4.00 7.50
N VAL A 108 -6.03 3.54 7.70
CA VAL A 108 -5.77 2.22 8.29
C VAL A 108 -6.30 2.16 9.71
N VAL A 109 -6.01 3.17 10.54
CA VAL A 109 -6.51 3.26 11.92
C VAL A 109 -8.04 3.25 11.96
N GLN A 110 -8.71 4.05 11.14
CA GLN A 110 -10.18 4.06 11.08
C GLN A 110 -10.74 2.67 10.75
N VAL A 111 -10.19 1.99 9.73
CA VAL A 111 -10.65 0.64 9.37
C VAL A 111 -10.39 -0.35 10.50
N CYS A 112 -9.27 -0.23 11.21
CA CYS A 112 -8.99 -1.06 12.39
C CYS A 112 -9.98 -0.80 13.52
N GLU A 113 -10.31 0.46 13.81
CA GLU A 113 -11.31 0.85 14.81
C GLU A 113 -12.70 0.31 14.43
N ASP A 114 -13.14 0.51 13.19
CA ASP A 114 -14.42 0.00 12.69
C ASP A 114 -14.51 -1.53 12.80
N THR A 115 -13.41 -2.23 12.45
CA THR A 115 -13.32 -3.69 12.54
C THR A 115 -13.32 -4.17 13.98
N ALA A 116 -12.62 -3.46 14.88
CA ALA A 116 -12.59 -3.79 16.31
C ALA A 116 -13.99 -3.63 16.92
N THR A 117 -14.69 -2.53 16.64
CA THR A 117 -16.07 -2.31 17.09
C THR A 117 -17.03 -3.37 16.58
N ALA A 118 -16.91 -3.78 15.31
CA ALA A 118 -17.72 -4.86 14.76
C ALA A 118 -17.44 -6.20 15.46
N SER A 119 -16.16 -6.53 15.67
CA SER A 119 -15.72 -7.74 16.37
C SER A 119 -16.21 -7.78 17.82
N GLU A 120 -16.14 -6.63 18.51
CA GLU A 120 -16.67 -6.48 19.88
C GLU A 120 -18.18 -6.69 19.91
N ALA A 121 -18.93 -6.08 18.97
CA ALA A 121 -20.37 -6.25 18.89
C ALA A 121 -20.81 -7.69 18.61
N ASP A 122 -20.07 -8.41 17.77
CA ASP A 122 -20.30 -9.84 17.52
C ASP A 122 -19.97 -10.70 18.74
N SER A 123 -18.88 -10.37 19.45
CA SER A 123 -18.52 -11.03 20.71
C SER A 123 -19.58 -10.82 21.79
N VAL A 124 -20.07 -9.59 21.98
CA VAL A 124 -21.17 -9.27 22.90
C VAL A 124 -22.44 -10.05 22.56
N ARG A 125 -22.76 -10.19 21.28
CA ARG A 125 -23.93 -10.98 20.84
C ARG A 125 -23.77 -12.45 21.21
N ALA A 126 -22.60 -13.04 20.92
CA ALA A 126 -22.32 -14.43 21.26
C ALA A 126 -22.43 -14.70 22.78
N VAL A 127 -21.95 -13.78 23.62
CA VAL A 127 -22.10 -13.92 25.08
C VAL A 127 -23.56 -13.79 25.49
N LYS A 128 -24.33 -12.85 24.93
CA LYS A 128 -25.77 -12.71 25.23
C LYS A 128 -26.55 -13.96 24.90
N ASP A 129 -26.29 -14.56 23.74
CA ASP A 129 -26.95 -15.80 23.30
C ASP A 129 -26.64 -16.94 24.27
N LEU A 130 -25.37 -17.13 24.64
CA LEU A 130 -24.94 -18.15 25.61
C LEU A 130 -25.63 -18.00 26.98
N TYR A 131 -25.70 -16.78 27.52
CA TYR A 131 -26.33 -16.55 28.83
C TYR A 131 -27.86 -16.71 28.79
N SER A 132 -28.48 -16.42 27.64
CA SER A 132 -29.91 -16.67 27.44
C SER A 132 -30.25 -18.16 27.51
N ASP A 133 -29.39 -19.02 26.94
CA ASP A 133 -29.54 -20.48 26.97
C ASP A 133 -29.33 -21.06 28.39
N LEU A 134 -28.48 -20.42 29.20
CA LEU A 134 -28.18 -20.85 30.57
C LEU A 134 -29.23 -20.40 31.60
N GLY A 135 -30.23 -19.60 31.21
CA GLY A 135 -31.28 -19.11 32.10
C GLY A 135 -30.79 -18.18 33.22
N GLN A 136 -29.60 -17.58 33.06
CA GLN A 136 -28.99 -16.70 34.06
C GLN A 136 -29.21 -15.22 33.71
N PRO A 137 -29.48 -14.34 34.69
CA PRO A 137 -29.60 -12.91 34.43
C PRO A 137 -28.24 -12.33 34.00
N LEU A 138 -28.25 -11.55 32.92
CA LEU A 138 -27.09 -10.83 32.38
C LEU A 138 -26.67 -9.71 33.34
N ASN A 139 -25.52 -9.86 34.00
CA ASN A 139 -24.80 -8.75 34.66
C ASN A 139 -23.83 -8.10 33.65
N ASN A 140 -23.35 -6.88 33.92
CA ASN A 140 -22.42 -6.14 33.03
C ASN A 140 -21.31 -7.05 32.48
N ILE A 141 -21.32 -7.26 31.16
CA ILE A 141 -20.28 -7.99 30.45
C ILE A 141 -19.33 -6.95 29.85
N ASP A 142 -18.16 -6.80 30.45
CA ASP A 142 -17.03 -6.16 29.77
C ASP A 142 -16.35 -7.22 28.90
N VAL A 143 -16.39 -7.01 27.58
CA VAL A 143 -15.65 -7.84 26.61
C VAL A 143 -14.40 -7.07 26.20
N MET A 144 -13.24 -7.57 26.61
CA MET A 144 -11.94 -7.01 26.19
C MET A 144 -11.36 -7.89 25.08
N PHE A 145 -11.11 -7.31 23.92
CA PHE A 145 -10.44 -7.96 22.78
C PHE A 145 -9.01 -7.42 22.65
N ASP A 146 -8.01 -8.27 22.87
CA ASP A 146 -6.59 -7.89 22.88
C ASP A 146 -5.92 -7.94 21.49
N GLY A 147 -6.67 -8.31 20.46
CA GLY A 147 -6.22 -8.25 19.06
C GLY A 147 -5.36 -9.44 18.61
N THR A 148 -5.40 -10.56 19.32
CA THR A 148 -4.67 -11.79 18.93
C THR A 148 -5.45 -12.71 18.00
#